data_AF-A0A9E0LTK4-F1
#
_entry.id   AF-A0A9E0LTK4-F1
#
_cell.length_a   1.000
_cell.length_b   1.000
_cell.length_c   1.000
_cell.angle_alpha   90.00
_cell.angle_beta   90.00
_cell.angle_gamma   90.00
#
_symmetry.space_group_name_H-M   'P 1'
#
loop_
_entity.id
_entity.type
_entity.pdbx_description
1 polymer ?
#
loop_
_entity_poly.entity_id
_entity_poly.type
_entity_poly.pdbx_seq_one_letter_code
_entity_poly.pdbx_strand_id
1 'polypeptide(L)'
;MIVERISSLLRLPPHASSAADFEGLALDGFAYQFDRLPAYRAMCERAGRTPATVASWRDVPMIPATAFATVELATDPPQETFRSSGTLG
;
A
#
# COMPACT_ATOMS: atom_id res chain seq x y z
N MET A 1 1.91 15.35 -0.18
CA MET A 1 1.10 14.14 -0.46
C MET A 1 1.88 12.87 -0.09
N ILE A 2 1.23 11.73 0.17
CA ILE A 2 1.92 10.47 0.55
C ILE A 2 2.99 10.06 -0.47
N VAL A 3 2.74 10.27 -1.75
CA VAL A 3 3.68 10.00 -2.86
C VAL A 3 4.98 10.79 -2.73
N GLU A 4 4.91 12.06 -2.33
CA GLU A 4 6.10 12.90 -2.11
C GLU A 4 6.91 12.37 -0.93
N ARG A 5 6.25 11.95 0.16
CA ARG A 5 6.93 11.38 1.33
C ARG A 5 7.62 10.06 1.00
N ILE A 6 6.98 9.21 0.19
CA ILE A 6 7.61 7.99 -0.34
C ILE A 6 8.85 8.36 -1.17
N SER A 7 8.73 9.32 -2.09
CA SER A 7 9.87 9.76 -2.92
C SER A 7 11.01 10.34 -2.06
N SER A 8 10.69 11.13 -1.04
CA SER A 8 11.67 11.67 -0.09
C SER A 8 12.39 10.56 0.67
N LEU A 9 11.68 9.56 1.18
CA LEU A 9 12.28 8.44 1.90
C LEU A 9 13.22 7.62 0.99
N LEU A 10 12.82 7.35 -0.25
CA LEU A 10 13.61 6.60 -1.23
C LEU A 10 14.91 7.30 -1.66
N ARG A 11 14.99 8.64 -1.50
CA ARG A 11 16.19 9.42 -1.82
C ARG A 11 17.20 9.47 -0.68
N LEU A 12 16.84 9.02 0.52
CA LEU A 12 17.76 8.98 1.65
C LEU A 12 18.85 7.93 1.40
N PRO A 13 20.09 8.19 1.84
CA PRO A 13 21.13 7.18 1.76
C PRO A 13 20.74 5.94 2.58
N PRO A 14 21.25 4.74 2.20
CA PRO A 14 21.09 3.54 3.02
C PRO A 14 21.50 3.84 4.47
N HIS A 15 20.67 3.44 5.44
CA HIS A 15 20.84 3.69 6.89
C HIS A 15 20.52 5.11 7.40
N ALA A 16 20.10 6.05 6.54
CA ALA A 16 19.65 7.37 7.00
C ALA A 16 18.16 7.43 7.37
N SER A 17 17.42 6.35 7.13
CA SER A 17 16.05 6.16 7.63
C SER A 17 16.04 5.11 8.73
N SER A 18 15.19 5.34 9.73
CA SER A 18 14.95 4.41 10.82
C SER A 18 13.78 3.47 10.51
N ALA A 19 13.65 2.39 11.29
CA ALA A 19 12.46 1.54 11.25
C ALA A 19 11.18 2.32 11.57
N ALA A 20 11.25 3.34 12.43
CA ALA A 20 10.11 4.18 12.78
C ALA A 20 9.66 5.08 11.62
N ASP A 21 10.61 5.57 10.81
CA ASP A 21 10.27 6.36 9.61
C ASP A 21 9.51 5.53 8.59
N PHE A 22 9.93 4.26 8.41
CA PHE A 22 9.20 3.31 7.57
C PHE A 22 7.83 2.95 8.14
N GLU A 23 7.76 2.67 9.44
CA GLU A 23 6.51 2.35 10.15
C GLU A 23 5.45 3.43 9.93
N GLY A 24 5.79 4.69 10.21
CA GLY A 24 4.88 5.82 10.00
C GLY A 24 4.45 5.96 8.54
N LEU A 25 5.40 5.85 7.60
CA LEU A 25 5.09 5.93 6.17
C LEU A 25 4.18 4.79 5.69
N ALA A 26 4.38 3.58 6.19
CA ALA A 26 3.58 2.41 5.83
C ALA A 26 2.15 2.54 6.37
N LEU A 27 1.97 3.02 7.61
CA LEU A 27 0.65 3.29 8.19
C LEU A 27 -0.09 4.40 7.42
N ASP A 28 0.62 5.46 7.03
CA ASP A 28 0.05 6.53 6.20
C ASP A 28 -0.32 6.04 4.80
N GLY A 29 0.51 5.18 4.21
CA GLY A 29 0.25 4.51 2.93
C GLY A 29 -0.98 3.62 2.99
N PHE A 30 -1.11 2.82 4.06
CA PHE A 30 -2.28 2.00 4.32
C PHE A 30 -3.54 2.86 4.43
N ALA A 31 -3.53 3.92 5.23
CA ALA A 31 -4.67 4.82 5.39
C ALA A 31 -5.07 5.48 4.06
N TYR A 32 -4.09 5.92 3.25
CA TYR A 32 -4.33 6.49 1.94
C TYR A 32 -5.01 5.50 0.97
N GLN A 33 -4.52 4.25 0.93
CA GLN A 33 -5.08 3.19 0.09
C GLN A 33 -6.46 2.75 0.57
N PHE A 34 -6.64 2.56 1.88
CA PHE A 34 -7.93 2.24 2.50
C PHE A 34 -8.97 3.30 2.13
N ASP A 35 -8.58 4.57 2.12
CA ASP A 35 -9.47 5.66 1.79
C ASP A 35 -9.92 5.64 0.31
N ARG A 36 -9.02 5.30 -0.61
CA ARG A 36 -9.22 5.49 -2.06
C ARG A 36 -9.56 4.24 -2.85
N LEU A 37 -9.32 3.05 -2.31
CA LEU A 37 -9.51 1.78 -3.02
C LEU A 37 -10.69 1.01 -2.42
N PRO A 38 -11.91 1.10 -3.00
CA PRO A 38 -13.11 0.48 -2.42
C PRO A 38 -12.98 -1.04 -2.23
N ALA A 39 -12.37 -1.74 -3.19
CA ALA A 39 -12.15 -3.19 -3.09
C ALA A 39 -11.20 -3.54 -1.93
N TYR A 40 -10.13 -2.76 -1.75
CA TYR A 40 -9.20 -2.95 -0.66
C TYR A 40 -9.82 -2.60 0.70
N ARG A 41 -10.58 -1.50 0.77
CA ARG A 41 -11.35 -1.09 1.95
C ARG A 41 -12.27 -2.21 2.43
N ALA A 42 -13.09 -2.75 1.53
CA ALA A 42 -14.04 -3.81 1.86
C ALA A 42 -13.33 -5.08 2.37
N MET A 43 -12.19 -5.45 1.79
CA MET A 43 -11.36 -6.55 2.29
C MET A 43 -10.85 -6.27 3.71
N CYS A 44 -10.32 -5.07 3.95
CA CYS A 44 -9.76 -4.64 5.23
C CYS A 44 -10.82 -4.60 6.34
N GLU A 45 -12.00 -4.06 6.04
CA GLU A 45 -13.15 -4.02 6.96
C GLU A 45 -13.60 -5.43 7.37
N ARG A 46 -13.68 -6.36 6.40
CA ARG A 46 -14.01 -7.78 6.68
C ARG A 46 -12.96 -8.47 7.57
N ALA A 47 -11.71 -8.01 7.52
CA ALA A 47 -10.63 -8.49 8.36
C ALA A 47 -10.54 -7.77 9.72
N GLY A 48 -11.42 -6.79 10.01
CA GLY A 48 -11.33 -5.95 11.20
C GLY A 48 -10.09 -5.05 11.24
N ARG A 49 -9.43 -4.86 10.10
CA ARG A 49 -8.22 -4.04 9.97
C ARG A 49 -8.61 -2.72 9.32
N THR A 50 -8.50 -1.64 10.07
CA THR A 50 -8.82 -0.27 9.65
C THR A 50 -7.70 0.65 10.09
N PRO A 51 -7.61 1.89 9.59
CA PRO A 51 -6.62 2.86 10.08
C PRO A 51 -6.66 3.08 11.60
N ALA A 52 -7.80 2.80 12.26
CA ALA A 52 -7.94 2.89 13.71
C ALA A 52 -7.48 1.64 14.47
N THR A 53 -7.38 0.47 13.81
CA THR A 53 -7.07 -0.81 14.46
C THR A 53 -5.70 -1.39 14.08
N VAL A 54 -5.09 -0.89 13.01
CA VAL A 54 -3.74 -1.26 12.56
C VAL A 54 -2.72 -0.37 13.27
N ALA A 55 -1.87 -0.96 14.12
CA ALA A 55 -0.84 -0.25 14.87
C ALA A 55 0.58 -0.52 14.36
N SER A 56 0.78 -1.54 13.53
CA SER A 56 2.02 -1.73 12.78
C SER A 56 1.77 -2.15 11.34
N TRP A 57 2.73 -1.91 10.45
CA TRP A 57 2.68 -2.30 9.05
C TRP A 57 2.50 -3.82 8.87
N ARG A 58 2.89 -4.61 9.86
CA ARG A 58 2.71 -6.08 9.86
C ARG A 58 1.26 -6.50 10.07
N ASP A 59 0.43 -5.61 10.61
CA ASP A 59 -1.01 -5.82 10.80
C ASP A 59 -1.84 -5.51 9.54
N VAL A 60 -1.22 -4.92 8.53
CA VAL A 60 -1.87 -4.58 7.26
C VAL A 60 -2.24 -5.85 6.51
N PRO A 61 -3.51 -6.04 6.09
CA PRO A 61 -3.93 -7.21 5.32
C PRO A 61 -3.15 -7.35 4.01
N MET A 62 -2.60 -8.55 3.78
CA MET A 62 -1.97 -8.89 2.51
C MET A 62 -3.02 -9.05 1.41
N ILE A 63 -2.79 -8.43 0.26
CA ILE A 63 -3.61 -8.62 -0.93
C ILE A 63 -3.14 -9.88 -1.67
N PRO A 64 -4.00 -10.86 -1.96
CA PRO A 64 -3.63 -12.02 -2.75
C PRO A 64 -3.16 -11.61 -4.15
N ALA A 65 -2.12 -12.26 -4.68
CA ALA A 65 -1.61 -11.96 -6.02
C ALA A 65 -2.70 -12.08 -7.12
N THR A 66 -3.64 -13.01 -6.96
CA THR A 66 -4.78 -13.21 -7.88
C THR A 66 -5.77 -12.04 -7.88
N ALA A 67 -5.83 -11.25 -6.80
CA ALA A 67 -6.71 -10.08 -6.75
C ALA A 67 -6.28 -9.02 -7.77
N PHE A 68 -4.99 -8.87 -8.05
CA PHE A 68 -4.48 -7.91 -9.03
C PHE A 68 -4.96 -8.17 -10.47
N ALA A 69 -5.45 -9.38 -10.78
CA ALA A 69 -6.05 -9.70 -12.07
C ALA A 69 -7.55 -9.39 -12.15
N THR A 70 -8.20 -9.16 -11.00
CA THR A 70 -9.67 -9.13 -10.89
C THR A 70 -10.22 -7.82 -10.33
N VAL A 71 -9.38 -7.04 -9.64
CA VAL A 71 -9.76 -5.73 -9.08
C VAL A 71 -8.77 -4.66 -9.48
N GLU A 72 -9.31 -3.47 -9.76
CA GLU A 72 -8.49 -2.28 -9.96
C GLU A 72 -7.99 -1.76 -8.61
N LEU A 73 -6.67 -1.77 -8.45
CA LEU A 73 -5.96 -1.29 -7.26
C LEU A 73 -5.09 -0.08 -7.64
N ALA A 74 -5.73 0.97 -8.15
CA ALA A 74 -5.10 2.22 -8.55
C ALA A 74 -5.79 3.40 -7.86
N THR A 75 -5.02 4.30 -7.25
CA THR A 75 -5.56 5.52 -6.64
C THR A 75 -5.61 6.69 -7.62
N ASP A 76 -4.83 6.61 -8.69
CA ASP A 76 -4.60 7.65 -9.69
C ASP A 76 -4.34 7.01 -11.07
N PRO A 77 -4.60 7.70 -12.19
CA PRO A 77 -4.30 7.18 -13.52
C PRO A 77 -2.81 6.87 -13.73
N PRO A 78 -2.46 5.79 -14.44
CA PRO A 78 -1.07 5.42 -14.67
C PRO A 78 -0.36 6.45 -15.56
N GLN A 79 0.88 6.78 -15.22
CA GLN A 79 1.78 7.57 -16.08
C GLN A 79 2.54 6.67 -17.07
N GLU A 80 2.78 5.42 -16.68
CA GLU A 80 3.42 4.39 -17.50
C GLU A 80 2.81 3.03 -17.13
N THR A 81 2.74 2.11 -18.09
CA THR A 81 2.14 0.78 -17.88
C THR A 81 3.16 -0.30 -18.15
N PHE A 82 3.36 -1.16 -17.16
CA PHE A 82 4.15 -2.39 -17.26
C PHE A 82 3.24 -3.59 -17.09
N ARG A 83 3.54 -4.69 -17.79
CA ARG A 83 2.78 -5.95 -17.67
C ARG A 83 3.70 -7.05 -17.15
N SER A 84 3.25 -7.78 -16.14
CA SER A 84 3.98 -8.95 -15.62
C SER A 84 3.96 -10.08 -16.67
N SER A 85 4.95 -10.98 -16.61
CA SER A 85 5.10 -12.08 -17.58
C SER A 85 4.01 -13.16 -17.48
N GLY A 86 3.07 -13.07 -16.53
CA GLY A 86 1.91 -13.96 -16.45
C GLY A 86 2.20 -15.38 -15.96
N THR A 87 3.18 -15.57 -15.07
CA THR A 87 3.50 -16.92 -14.52
C THR A 87 2.45 -17.47 -13.55
N LEU A 88 1.52 -16.62 -13.09
CA LEU A 88 0.35 -16.96 -12.29
C LEU A 88 -0.85 -16.90 -13.26
N GLY A 89 -1.18 -18.05 -13.86
CA GLY A 89 -2.05 -18.16 -15.05
C GLY A 89 -3.51 -17.76 -14.90
#